data_AF-S5U7I0-F1
#
_entry.id   AF-S5U7I0-F1
#
_cell.length_a   1.000
_cell.length_b   1.000
_cell.length_c   1.000
_cell.angle_alpha   90.00
_cell.angle_beta   90.00
_cell.angle_gamma   90.00
#
_symmetry.space_group_name_H-M   'P 1'
#
loop_
_entity.id
_entity.type
_entity.pdbx_description
1 polymer ?
#
loop_
_entity_poly.entity_id
_entity_poly.type
_entity_poly.pdbx_seq_one_letter_code
_entity_poly.pdbx_strand_id
1 'polypeptide(L)'
;HHHAGGVPAVIAELMKGDLLPHPGARTVNGKSIGENSEGVANENPDVIRSVAKPLKANAGFINLRGNLFDSAIMKTSGISPEFRERYLSNPRDPEAFEGNAMVFDGPEDYHARIDDPAQGIDEHTILFMRGAGPVGYPGGAEVVNMQP
;
A
#
# COMPACT_ATOMS: atom_id res chain seq x y z
N HIS A 1 -0.45 -18.50 -5.49
CA HIS A 1 0.84 -17.79 -5.68
C HIS A 1 2.00 -18.75 -5.96
N HIS A 2 2.36 -19.66 -5.04
CA HIS A 2 3.48 -20.60 -5.26
C HIS A 2 3.34 -21.43 -6.55
N HIS A 3 2.17 -22.03 -6.79
CA HIS A 3 1.88 -22.80 -8.01
C HIS A 3 1.94 -21.99 -9.32
N ALA A 4 1.89 -20.66 -9.25
CA ALA A 4 2.02 -19.80 -10.43
C ALA A 4 3.50 -19.51 -10.79
N GLY A 5 4.46 -20.03 -10.02
CA GLY A 5 5.90 -19.76 -10.15
C GLY A 5 6.47 -18.84 -9.07
N GLY A 6 5.62 -18.25 -8.21
CA GLY A 6 6.03 -17.49 -7.03
C GLY A 6 6.89 -16.26 -7.34
N VAL A 7 7.80 -15.93 -6.41
CA VAL A 7 8.68 -14.77 -6.53
C VAL A 7 9.59 -14.82 -7.78
N PRO A 8 10.20 -15.96 -8.16
CA PRO A 8 10.98 -16.03 -9.40
C PRO A 8 10.18 -15.66 -10.66
N ALA A 9 8.91 -16.06 -10.75
CA ALA A 9 8.05 -15.65 -11.86
C ALA A 9 7.75 -14.15 -11.87
N VAL A 10 7.57 -13.53 -10.69
CA VAL A 10 7.43 -12.07 -10.56
C VAL A 10 8.72 -11.36 -11.03
N ILE A 11 9.89 -11.85 -10.62
CA ILE A 11 11.19 -11.29 -11.05
C ILE A 11 11.35 -11.42 -12.56
N ALA A 12 11.00 -12.57 -13.14
CA ALA A 12 11.04 -12.78 -14.58
C ALA A 12 10.13 -11.79 -15.34
N GLU A 13 8.92 -11.51 -14.83
CA GLU A 13 8.04 -10.48 -15.40
C GLU A 13 8.65 -9.08 -15.29
N LEU A 14 9.25 -8.72 -14.15
CA LEU A 14 9.95 -7.43 -13.99
C LEU A 14 11.12 -7.29 -14.97
N MET A 15 11.89 -8.36 -15.21
CA MET A 15 12.97 -8.37 -16.20
C MET A 15 12.46 -8.15 -17.62
N LYS A 16 11.32 -8.76 -18.01
CA LYS A 16 10.70 -8.54 -19.33
C LYS A 16 10.32 -7.09 -19.57
N GLY A 17 9.98 -6.36 -18.50
CA GLY A 17 9.59 -4.96 -18.54
C GLY A 17 10.73 -3.97 -18.27
N ASP A 18 11.98 -4.42 -18.11
CA ASP A 18 13.12 -3.60 -17.67
C ASP A 18 12.85 -2.86 -16.33
N LEU A 19 12.06 -3.48 -15.46
CA LEU A 19 11.63 -2.93 -14.15
C LEU A 19 12.47 -3.45 -12.98
N LEU A 20 13.45 -4.32 -13.25
CA LEU A 20 14.42 -4.79 -12.26
C LEU A 20 15.74 -4.03 -12.50
N PRO A 21 16.07 -3.00 -11.71
CA PRO A 21 17.21 -2.11 -12.01
C PRO A 21 18.57 -2.80 -11.87
N HIS A 22 18.64 -3.91 -11.11
CA HIS A 22 19.90 -4.59 -10.78
C HIS A 22 19.79 -6.11 -10.96
N PRO A 23 19.60 -6.61 -12.19
CA PRO A 23 19.47 -8.05 -12.44
C PRO A 23 20.74 -8.83 -12.09
N GLY A 24 21.91 -8.17 -12.16
CA GLY A 24 23.21 -8.75 -11.81
C GLY A 24 23.52 -8.82 -10.30
N ALA A 25 22.61 -8.38 -9.43
CA ALA A 25 22.83 -8.40 -7.98
C ALA A 25 23.04 -9.84 -7.48
N ARG A 26 24.18 -10.09 -6.81
CA ARG A 26 24.58 -11.40 -6.30
C ARG A 26 23.67 -11.85 -5.16
N THR A 27 23.37 -13.15 -5.14
CA THR A 27 22.55 -13.78 -4.09
C THR A 27 23.35 -14.84 -3.33
N VAL A 28 22.76 -15.38 -2.26
CA VAL A 28 23.42 -16.31 -1.32
C VAL A 28 23.84 -17.64 -1.95
N ASN A 29 23.26 -18.04 -3.09
CA ASN A 29 23.62 -19.28 -3.79
C ASN A 29 24.77 -19.08 -4.80
N GLY A 30 25.37 -17.89 -4.85
CA GLY A 30 26.47 -17.60 -5.77
C GLY A 30 26.04 -17.33 -7.21
N LYS A 31 24.74 -17.20 -7.50
CA LYS A 31 24.20 -16.67 -8.77
C LYS A 31 23.58 -15.28 -8.54
N SER A 32 23.43 -14.51 -9.61
CA SER A 32 22.66 -13.27 -9.60
C SER A 32 21.15 -13.52 -9.51
N ILE A 33 20.39 -12.51 -9.10
CA ILE A 33 18.92 -12.59 -9.03
C ILE A 33 18.30 -12.84 -10.41
N GLY A 34 18.91 -12.30 -11.47
CA GLY A 34 18.50 -12.55 -12.86
C GLY A 34 18.73 -14.00 -13.27
N GLU A 35 19.92 -14.54 -13.06
CA GLU A 35 20.23 -15.95 -13.38
C GLU A 35 19.33 -16.94 -12.61
N ASN A 36 18.94 -16.60 -11.37
CA ASN A 36 18.05 -17.44 -10.57
C ASN A 36 16.60 -17.44 -11.06
N SER A 37 16.22 -16.45 -11.86
CA SER A 37 14.85 -16.27 -12.35
C SER A 37 14.74 -16.43 -13.87
N GLU A 38 15.86 -16.68 -14.53
CA GLU A 38 15.94 -16.91 -15.98
C GLU A 38 15.18 -18.19 -16.37
N GLY A 39 14.36 -18.09 -17.41
CA GLY A 39 13.56 -19.22 -17.91
C GLY A 39 12.38 -19.64 -17.01
N VAL A 40 12.15 -18.98 -15.87
CA VAL A 40 10.99 -19.28 -15.02
C VAL A 40 9.70 -18.83 -15.72
N ALA A 41 8.78 -19.77 -15.90
CA ALA A 41 7.46 -19.50 -16.46
C ALA A 41 6.49 -19.00 -15.39
N ASN A 42 5.61 -18.09 -15.81
CA ASN A 42 4.39 -17.79 -15.08
C ASN A 42 3.32 -18.80 -15.47
N GLU A 43 3.07 -19.77 -14.59
CA GLU A 43 2.16 -20.89 -14.83
C GLU A 43 0.68 -20.50 -14.66
N ASN A 44 0.39 -19.32 -14.10
CA ASN A 44 -0.99 -18.84 -13.92
C ASN A 44 -1.08 -17.30 -13.98
N PRO A 45 -1.38 -16.75 -15.17
CA PRO A 45 -1.53 -15.31 -15.39
C PRO A 45 -2.68 -14.65 -14.61
N ASP A 46 -3.66 -15.42 -14.12
CA ASP A 46 -4.73 -14.87 -13.28
C ASP A 46 -4.26 -14.59 -11.85
N VAL A 47 -3.18 -15.24 -11.42
CA VAL A 47 -2.55 -15.07 -10.10
C VAL A 47 -1.36 -14.11 -10.15
N ILE A 48 -0.46 -14.27 -11.12
CA ILE A 48 0.67 -13.37 -11.36
C ILE A 48 0.41 -12.66 -12.68
N ARG A 49 0.11 -11.36 -12.63
CA ARG A 49 -0.20 -10.60 -13.84
C ARG A 49 1.08 -10.15 -14.52
N SER A 50 1.07 -10.18 -15.86
CA SER A 50 2.23 -9.72 -16.63
C SER A 50 2.41 -8.21 -16.53
N VAL A 51 3.63 -7.74 -16.79
CA VAL A 51 3.93 -6.30 -16.84
C VAL A 51 3.12 -5.56 -17.90
N ALA A 52 2.72 -6.24 -18.98
CA ALA A 52 1.89 -5.68 -20.05
C ALA A 52 0.39 -5.60 -19.67
N LYS A 53 -0.07 -6.42 -18.72
CA LYS A 53 -1.47 -6.44 -18.26
C LYS A 53 -1.56 -6.49 -16.73
N PRO A 54 -1.00 -5.49 -16.02
CA PRO A 54 -0.95 -5.50 -14.57
C PRO A 54 -2.34 -5.32 -13.95
N LEU A 55 -2.46 -5.55 -12.64
CA LEU A 55 -3.69 -5.19 -11.90
C LEU A 55 -3.85 -3.66 -11.81
N LYS A 56 -2.74 -2.96 -11.59
CA LYS A 56 -2.65 -1.50 -11.58
C LYS A 56 -1.30 -1.10 -12.16
N ALA A 57 -1.27 -0.03 -12.96
CA ALA A 57 -0.02 0.48 -13.54
C ALA A 57 0.93 0.98 -12.45
N ASN A 58 0.41 1.78 -11.50
CA ASN A 58 1.17 2.31 -10.38
C ASN A 58 0.60 1.73 -9.08
N ALA A 59 1.25 0.70 -8.54
CA ALA A 59 0.81 -0.03 -7.34
C ALA A 59 1.74 0.18 -6.12
N GLY A 60 2.82 0.93 -6.32
CA GLY A 60 3.85 1.19 -5.31
C GLY A 60 3.40 2.11 -4.19
N PHE A 61 4.34 2.40 -3.31
CA PHE A 61 4.14 3.34 -2.22
C PHE A 61 4.30 4.80 -2.70
N ILE A 62 3.44 5.69 -2.21
CA ILE A 62 3.66 7.13 -2.30
C ILE A 62 4.25 7.60 -0.97
N ASN A 63 5.32 8.40 -1.04
CA ASN A 63 5.87 9.10 0.12
C ASN A 63 5.22 10.48 0.25
N LEU A 64 4.63 10.73 1.41
CA LEU A 64 3.97 11.98 1.77
C LEU A 64 4.81 12.72 2.80
N ARG A 65 4.79 14.06 2.74
CA ARG A 65 5.45 14.95 3.70
C ARG A 65 4.57 16.15 3.98
N GLY A 66 4.76 16.79 5.13
CA GLY A 66 4.05 18.01 5.47
C GLY A 66 4.31 18.46 6.90
N ASN A 67 3.41 19.29 7.43
CA ASN A 67 3.46 19.75 8.81
C ASN A 67 3.05 18.67 9.85
N LEU A 68 2.41 17.58 9.42
CA LEU A 68 2.02 16.46 10.31
C LEU A 68 3.12 15.42 10.51
N PHE A 69 4.01 15.26 9.52
CA PHE A 69 5.08 14.26 9.54
C PHE A 69 6.18 14.62 8.54
N ASP A 70 7.42 14.28 8.89
CA ASP A 70 8.57 14.41 7.99
C ASP A 70 8.52 13.39 6.83
N SER A 71 7.88 12.24 7.06
CA SER A 71 7.65 11.20 6.06
C SER A 71 6.52 10.26 6.47
N ALA A 72 5.64 9.93 5.53
CA ALA A 72 4.64 8.88 5.65
C ALA A 72 4.54 8.11 4.34
N ILE A 73 4.10 6.84 4.40
CA ILE A 73 3.93 5.99 3.22
C ILE A 73 2.46 5.62 3.06
N MET A 74 1.92 5.81 1.86
CA MET A 74 0.57 5.37 1.48
C MET A 74 0.62 4.23 0.47
N LYS A 75 -0.18 3.18 0.71
CA LYS A 75 -0.35 2.04 -0.20
C LYS A 75 -1.39 2.34 -1.28
N THR A 76 -0.93 2.65 -2.50
CA THR A 76 -1.83 2.95 -3.64
C THR A 76 -2.53 1.73 -4.21
N SER A 77 -1.94 0.54 -4.04
CA SER A 77 -2.52 -0.71 -4.53
C SER A 77 -3.87 -1.05 -3.89
N GLY A 78 -4.19 -0.52 -2.71
CA GLY A 78 -5.48 -0.71 -2.04
C GLY A 78 -6.61 0.22 -2.50
N ILE A 79 -6.32 1.30 -3.23
CA ILE A 79 -7.32 2.32 -3.60
C ILE A 79 -8.32 1.75 -4.62
N SER A 80 -9.57 1.55 -4.24
CA SER A 80 -10.61 1.06 -5.16
C SER A 80 -10.99 2.13 -6.20
N PRO A 81 -11.58 1.75 -7.35
CA PRO A 81 -12.15 2.71 -8.29
C PRO A 81 -13.19 3.62 -7.64
N GLU A 82 -14.03 3.05 -6.76
CA GLU A 82 -15.07 3.79 -6.04
C GLU A 82 -14.49 4.80 -5.04
N PHE A 83 -13.42 4.45 -4.31
CA PHE A 83 -12.72 5.37 -3.41
C PHE A 83 -12.10 6.52 -4.20
N ARG A 84 -11.47 6.21 -5.35
CA ARG A 84 -10.88 7.25 -6.20
C ARG A 84 -11.95 8.19 -6.76
N GLU A 85 -13.07 7.65 -7.22
CA GLU A 85 -14.19 8.46 -7.70
C GLU A 85 -14.72 9.39 -6.61
N ARG A 86 -14.97 8.84 -5.41
CA ARG A 86 -15.55 9.61 -4.29
C ARG A 86 -14.61 10.68 -3.75
N TYR A 87 -13.33 10.36 -3.56
CA TYR A 87 -12.42 11.20 -2.76
C TYR A 87 -11.31 11.87 -3.54
N LEU A 88 -10.94 11.35 -4.72
CA LEU A 88 -9.71 11.74 -5.42
C LEU A 88 -9.96 12.29 -6.84
N SER A 89 -11.22 12.50 -7.23
CA SER A 89 -11.61 12.88 -8.59
C SER A 89 -12.09 14.34 -8.72
N ASN A 90 -11.78 15.20 -7.75
CA ASN A 90 -12.08 16.63 -7.82
C ASN A 90 -11.33 17.29 -9.00
N PRO A 91 -12.02 17.87 -10.00
CA PRO A 91 -11.35 18.47 -11.17
C PRO A 91 -10.47 19.68 -10.84
N ARG A 92 -10.71 20.34 -9.70
CA ARG A 92 -9.92 21.51 -9.26
C ARG A 92 -8.65 21.11 -8.51
N ASP A 93 -8.64 19.91 -7.92
CA ASP A 93 -7.52 19.38 -7.16
C ASP A 93 -7.49 17.84 -7.26
N PRO A 94 -7.04 17.32 -8.42
CA PRO A 94 -7.08 15.89 -8.69
C PRO A 94 -6.11 15.13 -7.79
N GLU A 95 -6.50 13.92 -7.36
CA GLU A 95 -5.75 13.08 -6.42
C GLU A 95 -5.55 13.68 -5.02
N ALA A 96 -6.38 14.67 -4.65
CA ALA A 96 -6.40 15.29 -3.33
C ALA A 96 -7.78 15.14 -2.66
N PHE A 97 -7.76 15.01 -1.34
CA PHE A 97 -8.93 14.97 -0.48
C PHE A 97 -8.72 15.84 0.75
N GLU A 98 -9.73 16.63 1.11
CA GLU A 98 -9.78 17.42 2.34
C GLU A 98 -11.01 17.01 3.14
N GLY A 99 -10.84 16.84 4.45
CA GLY A 99 -11.86 16.31 5.34
C GLY A 99 -11.61 16.65 6.81
N ASN A 100 -12.64 16.47 7.62
CA ASN A 100 -12.54 16.68 9.07
C ASN A 100 -11.64 15.62 9.70
N ALA A 101 -10.81 15.99 10.67
CA ALA A 101 -9.95 15.03 11.37
C ALA A 101 -10.66 14.46 12.61
N MET A 102 -10.87 13.15 12.65
CA MET A 102 -11.23 12.44 13.88
C MET A 102 -10.00 11.74 14.43
N VAL A 103 -9.55 12.15 15.61
CA VAL A 103 -8.30 11.65 16.22
C VAL A 103 -8.63 10.67 17.34
N PHE A 104 -7.99 9.50 17.31
CA PHE A 104 -8.02 8.49 18.36
C PHE A 104 -6.63 8.30 18.98
N ASP A 105 -6.61 8.25 20.32
CA ASP A 105 -5.44 8.00 21.15
C ASP A 105 -5.29 6.49 21.42
N GLY A 106 -4.77 5.77 20.43
CA GLY A 106 -4.60 4.32 20.49
C GLY A 106 -5.87 3.52 20.14
N PRO A 107 -5.73 2.19 20.02
CA PRO A 107 -6.83 1.32 19.58
C PRO A 107 -7.97 1.23 20.60
N GLU A 108 -7.69 1.37 21.90
CA GLU A 108 -8.70 1.34 22.96
C GLU A 108 -9.65 2.53 22.84
N ASP A 109 -9.11 3.72 22.61
CA ASP A 109 -9.90 4.95 22.41
C ASP A 109 -10.70 4.90 21.11
N TYR A 110 -10.12 4.35 20.04
CA TYR A 110 -10.83 4.07 18.79
C TYR A 110 -12.04 3.15 19.01
N HIS A 111 -11.86 2.00 19.64
CA HIS A 111 -12.97 1.07 19.91
C HIS A 111 -14.03 1.64 20.86
N ALA A 112 -13.64 2.55 21.76
CA ALA A 112 -14.58 3.18 22.68
C ALA A 112 -15.46 4.25 22.00
N ARG A 113 -14.94 4.94 20.97
CA ARG A 113 -15.58 6.15 20.42
C ARG A 113 -16.04 6.05 18.97
N ILE A 114 -15.54 5.10 18.16
CA ILE A 114 -15.86 5.07 16.72
C ILE A 114 -17.36 5.01 16.43
N ASP A 115 -18.12 4.27 17.23
CA ASP A 115 -19.56 4.08 17.07
C ASP A 115 -20.41 5.14 17.79
N ASP A 116 -19.79 6.10 18.49
CA ASP A 116 -20.53 7.13 19.22
C ASP A 116 -21.07 8.19 18.24
N PRO A 117 -22.40 8.32 18.07
CA PRO A 117 -22.98 9.29 17.14
C PRO A 117 -22.65 10.75 17.48
N ALA A 118 -22.28 11.04 18.75
CA ALA A 118 -21.87 12.36 19.17
C ALA A 118 -20.53 12.79 18.55
N GLN A 119 -19.74 11.85 18.01
CA GLN A 119 -18.49 12.16 17.31
C GLN A 119 -18.73 12.81 15.95
N GLY A 120 -19.93 12.69 15.37
CA GLY A 120 -20.28 13.32 14.10
C GLY A 120 -19.43 12.88 12.90
N ILE A 121 -18.95 11.62 12.91
CA ILE A 121 -18.15 11.05 11.83
C ILE A 121 -19.05 10.83 10.60
N ASP A 122 -18.61 11.33 9.46
CA ASP A 122 -19.28 11.19 8.17
C ASP A 122 -18.33 10.66 7.08
N GLU A 123 -18.84 10.50 5.87
CA GLU A 123 -18.05 10.05 4.72
C GLU A 123 -16.90 10.99 4.35
N HIS A 124 -16.87 12.22 4.86
CA HIS A 124 -15.83 13.21 4.62
C HIS A 124 -14.86 13.37 5.80
N THR A 125 -14.89 12.45 6.74
CA THR A 125 -14.00 12.43 7.89
C THR A 125 -12.78 11.55 7.65
N ILE A 126 -11.60 12.07 7.96
CA ILE A 126 -10.33 11.33 7.96
C ILE A 126 -10.07 10.84 9.38
N LEU A 127 -9.97 9.53 9.54
CA LEU A 127 -9.65 8.90 10.82
C LEU A 127 -8.13 8.91 11.04
N PHE A 128 -7.70 9.44 12.18
CA PHE A 128 -6.31 9.50 12.61
C PHE A 128 -6.13 8.66 13.87
N MET A 129 -5.14 7.77 13.86
CA MET A 129 -4.67 7.11 15.06
C MET A 129 -3.30 7.65 15.44
N ARG A 130 -3.17 8.19 16.65
CA ARG A 130 -1.89 8.61 17.22
C ARG A 130 -1.55 7.76 18.44
N GLY A 131 -0.30 7.87 18.89
CA GLY A 131 0.21 7.02 19.96
C GLY A 131 0.44 5.56 19.55
N ALA A 132 0.22 5.17 18.29
CA ALA A 132 0.40 3.79 17.81
C ALA A 132 1.84 3.45 17.35
N GLY A 133 2.78 4.41 17.44
CA GLY A 133 4.15 4.26 16.94
C GLY A 133 5.10 3.47 17.87
N PRO A 134 6.39 3.33 17.50
CA PRO A 134 7.37 2.52 18.25
C PRO A 134 7.54 2.89 19.72
N VAL A 135 7.35 4.17 20.06
CA VAL A 135 7.43 4.67 21.43
C VAL A 135 6.05 4.80 22.07
N GLY A 136 5.04 5.21 21.31
CA GLY A 136 3.70 5.47 21.84
C GLY A 136 2.97 4.20 22.31
N TYR A 137 3.01 3.13 21.51
CA TYR A 137 2.34 1.86 21.81
C TYR A 137 3.25 0.80 22.41
N PRO A 138 4.56 1.09 22.53
CA PRO A 138 5.67 0.21 22.19
C PRO A 138 5.57 -0.67 20.93
N GLY A 139 6.62 -0.64 20.08
CA GLY A 139 6.82 -1.63 19.00
C GLY A 139 6.16 -1.32 17.66
N GLY A 140 5.21 -0.37 17.61
CA GLY A 140 4.52 0.03 16.38
C GLY A 140 3.35 -0.91 16.05
N ALA A 141 2.16 -0.56 16.51
CA ALA A 141 0.98 -1.42 16.37
C ALA A 141 0.39 -1.41 14.94
N GLU A 142 -0.10 -2.57 14.52
CA GLU A 142 -0.84 -2.75 13.26
C GLU A 142 -2.34 -2.45 13.44
N VAL A 143 -2.68 -1.17 13.66
CA VAL A 143 -4.03 -0.73 14.10
C VAL A 143 -4.65 0.35 13.21
N VAL A 144 -3.95 0.78 12.15
CA VAL A 144 -4.34 1.95 11.33
C VAL A 144 -5.35 1.64 10.22
N ASN A 145 -5.65 0.36 9.97
CA ASN A 145 -6.71 -0.09 9.05
C ASN A 145 -8.09 -0.02 9.72
N MET A 146 -8.45 1.16 10.22
CA MET A 146 -9.71 1.44 10.89
C MET A 146 -10.89 1.24 9.94
N GLN A 147 -11.97 0.66 10.46
CA GLN A 147 -13.25 0.51 9.78
C GLN A 147 -14.26 1.48 10.42
N PRO A 148 -15.06 2.21 9.64
CA PRO A 148 -16.37 2.64 10.12
C PRO A 148 -17.33 1.45 10.23
#